data_AF-X1EKM4-F1
#
_entry.id   AF-X1EKM4-F1
#
_cell.length_a   1.000
_cell.length_b   1.000
_cell.length_c   1.000
_cell.angle_alpha   90.00
_cell.angle_beta   90.00
_cell.angle_gamma   90.00
#
_symmetry.space_group_name_H-M   'P 1'
#
loop_
_entity.id
_entity.type
_entity.pdbx_description
1 polymer ?
#
loop_
_entity_poly.entity_id
_entity_poly.type
_entity_poly.pdbx_seq_one_letter_code
_entity_poly.pdbx_strand_id
1 'polypeptide(L)'
;MKRIEKLSYTLMMLGVAGDQISTRVSLSIPYFYESNPYSAKLMAMGLWLPFDLLLLLVGFAVPWAIIRKWGKHAILVYPILYGAARLAAAVWNVTQLWMI
;
A
#
# COMPACT_ATOMS: atom_id res chain seq x y z
N MET A 1 -2.91 -20.14 -11.80
CA MET A 1 -1.91 -19.05 -11.95
C MET A 1 -2.51 -17.66 -12.10
N LYS A 2 -3.46 -17.39 -13.02
CA LYS A 2 -4.22 -16.12 -13.06
C LYS A 2 -4.85 -15.72 -11.71
N ARG A 3 -5.18 -16.72 -10.89
CA ARG A 3 -5.69 -16.53 -9.52
C ARG A 3 -4.66 -15.88 -8.58
N ILE A 4 -3.38 -16.23 -8.67
CA ILE A 4 -2.30 -15.66 -7.84
C ILE A 4 -2.03 -14.22 -8.26
N GLU A 5 -2.01 -13.94 -9.56
CA GLU A 5 -1.92 -12.58 -10.09
C GLU A 5 -3.08 -11.71 -9.58
N LYS A 6 -4.32 -12.19 -9.73
CA LYS A 6 -5.50 -11.49 -9.20
C LYS A 6 -5.39 -11.24 -7.69
N LEU A 7 -4.99 -12.25 -6.92
CA LEU A 7 -4.80 -12.12 -5.48
C LEU A 7 -3.71 -11.09 -5.13
N SER A 8 -2.59 -11.09 -5.84
CA SER A 8 -1.50 -10.14 -5.59
C SER A 8 -1.93 -8.69 -5.81
N TYR A 9 -2.68 -8.44 -6.88
CA TYR A 9 -3.22 -7.12 -7.19
C TYR A 9 -4.31 -6.70 -6.21
N THR A 10 -5.22 -7.62 -5.85
CA THR A 10 -6.23 -7.35 -4.83
C THR A 10 -5.57 -7.03 -3.49
N LEU A 11 -4.57 -7.80 -3.06
CA LEU A 11 -3.83 -7.57 -1.84
C LEU A 11 -3.15 -6.20 -1.85
N MET A 12 -2.51 -5.83 -2.96
CA MET A 12 -1.90 -4.53 -3.14
C MET A 12 -2.90 -3.37 -3.02
N MET A 13 -4.04 -3.46 -3.71
CA MET A 13 -5.08 -2.43 -3.62
C MET A 13 -5.67 -2.31 -2.21
N LEU A 14 -6.01 -3.43 -1.58
CA LEU A 14 -6.58 -3.43 -0.24
C LEU A 14 -5.57 -2.94 0.81
N GLY A 15 -4.30 -3.34 0.68
CA GLY A 15 -3.24 -2.85 1.55
C GLY A 15 -3.08 -1.34 1.45
N VAL A 16 -2.91 -0.79 0.24
CA VAL A 16 -2.73 0.65 0.04
C VAL A 16 -3.98 1.43 0.48
N ALA A 17 -5.18 0.98 0.10
CA ALA A 17 -6.41 1.67 0.50
C ALA A 17 -6.62 1.62 2.02
N GLY A 18 -6.39 0.47 2.64
CA GLY A 18 -6.50 0.29 4.09
C GLY A 18 -5.52 1.16 4.84
N ASP A 19 -4.25 1.19 4.42
CA ASP A 19 -3.21 2.03 5.02
C ASP A 19 -3.58 3.51 4.91
N GLN A 20 -3.92 3.96 3.70
CA GLN A 20 -4.31 5.35 3.45
C GLN A 20 -5.49 5.81 4.30
N ILE A 21 -6.53 4.98 4.43
CA ILE A 21 -7.72 5.32 5.22
C ILE A 21 -7.37 5.28 6.71
N SER A 22 -6.75 4.19 7.17
CA SER A 22 -6.44 3.99 8.59
C SER A 22 -5.52 5.09 9.14
N THR A 23 -4.45 5.46 8.43
CA THR A 23 -3.56 6.54 8.86
C THR A 23 -4.29 7.88 8.89
N ARG A 24 -5.15 8.19 7.90
CA ARG A 24 -5.94 9.44 7.92
C ARG A 24 -6.89 9.50 9.12
N VAL A 25 -7.50 8.38 9.48
CA VAL A 25 -8.35 8.28 10.67
C VAL A 25 -7.50 8.46 11.92
N SER A 26 -6.37 7.74 12.06
CA SER A 26 -5.48 7.87 13.20
C SER A 26 -4.95 9.30 13.38
N LEU A 27 -4.50 9.96 12.31
CA LEU A 27 -4.01 11.35 12.35
C LEU A 27 -5.10 12.40 12.61
N SER A 28 -6.38 12.02 12.50
CA SER A 28 -7.49 12.91 12.91
C SER A 28 -7.66 12.97 14.43
N ILE A 29 -7.06 12.03 15.17
CA ILE A 29 -7.11 11.98 16.62
C ILE A 29 -5.97 12.83 17.20
N PRO A 30 -6.23 13.68 18.20
CA PRO A 30 -5.19 14.43 18.89
C PRO A 30 -4.08 13.52 19.43
N TYR A 31 -2.83 13.99 19.37
CA TYR A 31 -1.64 13.29 19.87
C TYR A 31 -1.19 12.05 19.07
N PHE A 32 -1.86 11.71 17.97
CA PHE A 32 -1.35 10.74 17.00
C PHE A 32 -0.48 11.42 15.95
N TYR A 33 0.69 10.84 15.70
CA TYR A 33 1.65 11.35 14.73
C TYR A 33 2.16 10.22 13.85
N GLU A 34 2.47 10.55 12.60
CA GLU A 34 3.07 9.62 11.65
C GLU A 34 4.54 9.39 12.04
N SER A 35 4.85 8.17 12.48
CA SER A 35 6.19 7.79 12.92
C SER A 35 7.20 7.70 11.78
N ASN A 36 6.73 7.46 10.54
CA ASN A 36 7.63 7.39 9.39
C ASN A 36 7.96 8.80 8.86
N PRO A 37 9.21 9.26 8.96
CA PRO A 37 9.58 10.62 8.55
C PRO A 37 9.38 10.88 7.05
N TYR A 38 9.49 9.84 6.21
CA TYR A 38 9.26 9.99 4.76
C TYR A 38 7.78 10.15 4.45
N SER A 39 6.92 9.35 5.08
CA SER A 39 5.47 9.48 4.96
C SER A 39 4.99 10.83 5.47
N ALA A 40 5.47 11.25 6.65
CA ALA A 40 5.16 12.56 7.23
C ALA A 40 5.57 13.71 6.29
N LYS A 41 6.76 13.62 5.67
CA LYS A 41 7.21 14.62 4.69
C LYS A 41 6.34 14.64 3.44
N LEU A 42 5.98 13.48 2.88
CA LEU A 42 5.09 13.38 1.73
C LEU A 42 3.70 13.95 2.04
N MET A 43 3.17 13.70 3.24
CA MET A 43 1.91 14.26 3.72
C MET A 43 1.98 15.78 3.84
N ALA A 44 3.04 16.31 4.46
CA ALA A 44 3.25 17.75 4.62
C ALA A 44 3.33 18.48 3.27
N MET A 45 3.83 17.82 2.22
CA MET A 45 3.86 18.35 0.86
C MET A 45 2.57 18.09 0.05
N GLY A 46 1.58 17.40 0.62
CA GLY A 46 0.38 16.97 -0.11
C GLY A 46 0.63 15.91 -1.20
N LEU A 47 1.83 15.33 -1.24
CA LEU A 47 2.29 14.40 -2.27
C LEU A 47 2.04 12.92 -1.93
N TRP A 48 1.57 12.63 -0.72
CA TRP A 48 1.41 11.25 -0.26
C TRP A 48 0.43 10.43 -1.10
N LEU A 49 -0.77 10.96 -1.37
CA LEU A 49 -1.74 10.27 -2.24
C LEU A 49 -1.24 10.12 -3.68
N PRO A 50 -0.70 11.17 -4.35
CA PRO A 50 -0.08 11.02 -5.67
C PRO A 50 1.02 9.95 -5.72
N PHE A 51 1.87 9.88 -4.68
CA PHE A 51 2.94 8.90 -4.59
C PHE A 51 2.39 7.47 -4.49
N ASP A 52 1.37 7.24 -3.66
CA ASP A 52 0.74 5.94 -3.52
C ASP A 52 0.05 5.48 -4.81
N LEU A 53 -0.59 6.40 -5.53
CA LEU A 53 -1.17 6.12 -6.84
C LEU A 53 -0.09 5.75 -7.88
N LEU A 54 1.05 6.43 -7.86
CA LEU A 54 2.17 6.12 -8.75
C LEU A 54 2.74 4.72 -8.46
N LEU A 55 2.92 4.38 -7.18
CA LEU A 55 3.38 3.04 -6.79
C LEU A 55 2.38 1.95 -7.17
N LEU A 56 1.07 2.20 -7.01
CA LEU A 56 0.04 1.30 -7.51
C LEU A 56 0.16 1.12 -9.02
N LEU A 57 0.22 2.21 -9.79
CA LEU A 57 0.34 2.16 -11.25
C LEU A 57 1.57 1.35 -11.69
N VAL A 58 2.73 1.59 -11.07
CA VAL A 58 3.96 0.83 -11.35
C VAL A 58 3.79 -0.65 -10.97
N GLY A 59 3.20 -0.92 -9.80
CA GLY A 59 2.92 -2.27 -9.30
C GLY A 59 1.93 -3.07 -10.15
N PHE A 60 1.09 -2.39 -10.93
CA PHE A 60 0.23 -3.01 -11.94
C PHE A 60 0.92 -3.14 -13.30
N ALA A 61 1.46 -2.03 -13.81
CA ALA A 61 1.94 -1.94 -15.18
C ALA A 61 3.17 -2.82 -15.44
N VAL A 62 4.12 -2.85 -14.50
CA VAL A 62 5.37 -3.60 -14.68
C VAL A 62 5.13 -5.12 -14.68
N PRO A 63 4.44 -5.70 -13.67
CA PRO A 63 4.09 -7.11 -13.71
C PRO A 63 3.26 -7.51 -14.92
N TRP A 64 2.24 -6.71 -15.26
CA TRP A 64 1.37 -6.99 -16.39
C TRP A 64 2.15 -7.05 -17.71
N ALA A 65 3.01 -6.07 -17.98
CA ALA A 65 3.81 -6.01 -19.21
C ALA A 65 4.81 -7.18 -19.30
N ILE A 66 5.46 -7.51 -18.19
CA ILE A 66 6.50 -8.57 -18.14
C ILE A 66 5.87 -9.95 -18.26
N ILE A 67 4.78 -10.23 -17.54
CA ILE A 67 4.08 -11.52 -17.62
C ILE A 67 3.58 -11.76 -19.05
N ARG A 68 3.01 -10.73 -19.69
CA ARG A 68 2.49 -10.85 -21.05
C ARG A 68 3.56 -11.08 -22.11
N LYS A 69 4.77 -10.53 -21.92
CA LYS A 69 5.86 -10.66 -22.89
C LYS A 69 6.80 -11.85 -22.60
N TRP A 70 6.98 -12.26 -21.34
CA TRP A 70 8.02 -13.23 -20.95
C TRP A 70 7.50 -14.37 -20.06
N GLY A 71 6.25 -14.35 -19.59
CA GLY A 71 5.70 -15.37 -18.69
C GLY A 71 6.38 -15.45 -17.31
N LYS A 72 7.15 -14.42 -16.92
CA LYS A 72 7.93 -14.41 -15.66
C LYS A 72 7.05 -13.93 -14.51
N HIS A 73 6.52 -14.88 -13.74
CA HIS A 73 5.61 -14.62 -12.62
C HIS A 73 6.31 -14.21 -11.31
N ALA A 74 7.63 -14.37 -11.23
CA ALA A 74 8.43 -13.89 -10.07
C ALA A 74 8.29 -12.37 -9.84
N ILE A 75 7.86 -11.63 -10.86
CA ILE A 75 7.59 -10.19 -10.78
C ILE A 75 6.39 -9.87 -9.86
N LEU A 76 5.54 -10.85 -9.54
CA LEU A 76 4.41 -10.70 -8.61
C LEU A 76 4.85 -10.61 -7.14
N VAL A 77 6.13 -10.88 -6.83
CA VAL A 77 6.67 -10.72 -5.48
C VAL A 77 6.54 -9.26 -5.02
N TYR A 78 6.77 -8.29 -5.91
CA TYR A 78 6.61 -6.88 -5.57
C TYR A 78 5.18 -6.52 -5.11
N PRO A 79 4.11 -6.70 -5.91
CA PRO A 79 2.76 -6.36 -5.47
C PRO A 79 2.31 -7.16 -4.23
N ILE A 80 2.78 -8.40 -4.05
CA ILE A 80 2.51 -9.18 -2.84
C ILE A 80 3.16 -8.55 -1.61
N LEU A 81 4.48 -8.33 -1.64
CA LEU A 81 5.22 -7.80 -0.49
C LEU A 81 4.79 -6.37 -0.17
N TYR A 82 4.61 -5.53 -1.20
CA TYR A 82 4.16 -4.16 -1.03
C TYR A 82 2.74 -4.10 -0.44
N GLY A 83 1.82 -4.90 -0.97
CA GLY A 83 0.46 -5.02 -0.45
C GLY A 83 0.42 -5.54 0.99
N ALA A 84 1.18 -6.59 1.30
CA ALA A 84 1.25 -7.16 2.64
C ALA A 84 1.82 -6.16 3.66
N ALA A 85 2.88 -5.43 3.30
CA ALA A 85 3.47 -4.41 4.17
C ALA A 85 2.48 -3.29 4.48
N ARG A 86 1.76 -2.79 3.46
CA ARG A 86 0.72 -1.77 3.64
C ARG A 86 -0.46 -2.28 4.45
N LEU A 87 -0.88 -3.52 4.24
CA LEU A 87 -1.96 -4.13 5.03
C LEU A 87 -1.54 -4.32 6.49
N ALA A 88 -0.29 -4.68 6.76
CA ALA A 88 0.24 -4.76 8.12
C ALA A 88 0.25 -3.38 8.80
N ALA A 89 0.66 -2.32 8.09
CA ALA A 89 0.57 -0.95 8.57
C ALA A 89 -0.89 -0.53 8.84
N ALA A 90 -1.81 -0.88 7.95
CA ALA A 90 -3.23 -0.63 8.14
C ALA A 90 -3.78 -1.30 9.40
N VAL A 91 -3.46 -2.58 9.60
CA VAL A 91 -3.85 -3.33 10.80
C VAL A 91 -3.24 -2.69 12.04
N TRP A 92 -1.96 -2.31 12.01
CA TRP A 92 -1.32 -1.61 13.11
C TRP A 92 -2.05 -0.32 13.48
N ASN A 93 -2.33 0.55 12.50
CA ASN A 93 -3.06 1.79 12.71
C ASN A 93 -4.44 1.53 13.33
N VAL A 94 -5.15 0.51 12.84
CA VAL A 94 -6.44 0.10 13.41
C VAL A 94 -6.26 -0.37 14.86
N THR A 95 -5.26 -1.19 15.18
CA THR A 95 -5.05 -1.64 16.57
C THR A 95 -4.79 -0.48 17.52
N GLN A 96 -4.09 0.57 17.07
CA GLN A 96 -3.88 1.78 17.85
C GLN A 96 -5.21 2.51 18.11
N LEU A 97 -6.14 2.54 17.15
CA LEU A 97 -7.47 3.14 17.32
C LEU A 97 -8.32 2.43 18.39
N TRP A 98 -8.16 1.11 18.55
CA TRP A 98 -8.92 0.32 19.54
C TRP A 98 -8.35 0.39 20.96
N MET A 99 -7.15 0.93 21.14
CA MET A 99 -6.49 1.06 22.45
C MET A 99 -6.73 2.43 23.11
N ILE A 100 -7.53 3.29 22.47
CA ILE A 100 -7.95 4.62 22.94
C ILE A 100 -9.40 4.52 23.45
#